data_AF-A0A8H9L2F9-F1
#
_entry.id   AF-A0A8H9L2F9-F1
#
_cell.length_a   1.000
_cell.length_b   1.000
_cell.length_c   1.000
_cell.angle_alpha   90.00
_cell.angle_beta   90.00
_cell.angle_gamma   90.00
#
_symmetry.space_group_name_H-M   'P 1'
#
loop_
_entity.id
_entity.type
_entity.pdbx_description
1 polymer ?
#
loop_
_entity_poly.entity_id
_entity_poly.type
_entity_poly.pdbx_seq_one_letter_code
_entity_poly.pdbx_strand_id
1 'polypeptide(L)'
;MAALAVAASAAVAGAGLYAADTARAAEAQTSSGVASSAINGYRSVGYFAQWGVYGRGYQVKQIDTSGVADELTHINYAFANIHHQSLECFEANKAQSPGPNGSDGAGDAWADYGMGYTAANSVSGQADTWDQPLAGSFNQLKQLKAKHPDLKVMMSIGGWTWSKNFSLAAATEASRERFVSSCVDMFIRGNLPVIDGRGGPGAAAGVFDGFDIDWEWPGSQNGNEGNHVDEVNDARNFKLLLAEFREQLDAVGAETGKHYELSAFLPANPADIEAGGWNDPEIFEYLDFGNVQGYDLHGAWDPALTGHQGNLYDDPADPREPARQFSVDLAVGEYVDAGIDPAQLGLGLAMYGRGWTGASSSSAWGPATGAASGQWEAGINDYDVIKNVGTGYYDDDLGAAWRYDGSSWWSYDNDQSVTAKAEYIRSQGLGGAMWWDLSGDRSGALTGALWNVLGSGTPGPVEEDPTDPTDPTDPTDPTDPTDPTDPPDEQCASAAWSASAIYVGGNTVSHAGHEWRAKWWTQGETPGTTGEWGVWEDLGAC
;
A
#
# COMPACT_ATOMS: atom_id res chain seq x y z
N MET A 1 40.20 0.45 -79.48
CA MET A 1 41.49 1.16 -79.61
C MET A 1 41.29 2.58 -79.13
N ALA A 2 42.20 3.12 -78.30
CA ALA A 2 42.40 4.57 -78.02
C ALA A 2 41.19 5.41 -77.53
N ALA A 3 41.36 6.55 -76.85
CA ALA A 3 42.42 7.03 -75.96
C ALA A 3 41.92 8.27 -75.19
N LEU A 4 42.49 8.50 -74.00
CA LEU A 4 42.73 9.77 -73.29
C LEU A 4 41.80 11.00 -73.45
N ALA A 5 41.33 11.49 -72.28
CA ALA A 5 41.59 12.81 -71.66
C ALA A 5 41.25 14.11 -72.44
N VAL A 6 40.71 15.16 -71.80
CA VAL A 6 41.38 16.07 -70.85
C VAL A 6 40.41 16.62 -69.78
N ALA A 7 40.93 17.00 -68.62
CA ALA A 7 40.18 17.51 -67.46
C ALA A 7 40.14 19.05 -67.34
N ALA A 8 39.20 19.56 -66.55
CA ALA A 8 39.30 20.87 -65.87
C ALA A 8 38.54 20.86 -64.52
N SER A 9 39.23 21.25 -63.45
CA SER A 9 38.77 21.50 -62.07
C SER A 9 37.80 22.72 -62.01
N ALA A 10 37.05 23.11 -60.96
CA ALA A 10 36.76 22.69 -59.57
C ALA A 10 35.57 23.61 -59.07
N ALA A 11 34.83 23.42 -57.96
CA ALA A 11 34.73 22.38 -56.92
C ALA A 11 33.40 22.54 -56.11
N VAL A 12 33.01 21.49 -55.34
CA VAL A 12 32.55 21.47 -53.91
C VAL A 12 31.92 22.75 -53.32
N ALA A 13 30.77 22.78 -52.60
CA ALA A 13 29.76 21.82 -52.09
C ALA A 13 28.42 22.61 -51.91
N GLY A 14 27.26 22.07 -51.53
CA GLY A 14 26.84 20.72 -51.16
C GLY A 14 25.36 20.73 -50.75
N ALA A 15 24.76 19.53 -50.80
CA ALA A 15 23.38 19.15 -50.51
C ALA A 15 22.77 19.63 -49.17
N GLY A 16 21.45 19.62 -48.97
CA GLY A 16 20.40 19.22 -49.92
C GLY A 16 18.96 19.36 -49.38
N LEU A 17 18.02 19.20 -50.33
CA LEU A 17 16.74 18.46 -50.23
C LEU A 17 15.99 18.46 -48.89
N TYR A 18 14.95 19.30 -48.80
CA TYR A 18 13.85 19.13 -47.86
C TYR A 18 12.90 18.01 -48.33
N ALA A 19 12.67 17.02 -47.47
CA ALA A 19 11.47 16.18 -47.52
C ALA A 19 10.40 16.80 -46.61
N ALA A 20 9.13 16.66 -46.97
CA ALA A 20 8.02 17.17 -46.18
C ALA A 20 7.50 16.10 -45.22
N ASP A 21 7.23 16.49 -43.98
CA ASP A 21 6.42 15.69 -43.05
C ASP A 21 5.31 16.54 -42.43
N THR A 22 4.15 15.94 -42.24
CA THR A 22 2.92 16.62 -41.81
C THR A 22 2.81 16.65 -40.29
N ALA A 23 2.98 17.83 -39.70
CA ALA A 23 2.74 18.02 -38.27
C ALA A 23 1.24 17.90 -37.94
N ARG A 24 0.92 16.91 -37.10
CA ARG A 24 -0.39 16.65 -36.52
C ARG A 24 -0.66 17.67 -35.40
N ALA A 25 -1.88 18.18 -35.29
CA ALA A 25 -2.22 19.12 -34.21
C ALA A 25 -2.09 18.44 -32.84
N ALA A 26 -1.39 19.10 -31.91
CA ALA A 26 -1.36 18.72 -30.51
C ALA A 26 -2.57 19.35 -29.80
N GLU A 27 -3.37 18.52 -29.12
CA GLU A 27 -4.43 18.98 -28.23
C GLU A 27 -3.82 19.46 -26.92
N ALA A 28 -4.43 20.47 -26.29
CA ALA A 28 -3.92 21.03 -25.04
C ALA A 28 -4.09 20.05 -23.88
N GLN A 29 -3.00 19.65 -23.24
CA GLN A 29 -3.05 18.94 -21.96
C GLN A 29 -3.52 19.91 -20.88
N THR A 30 -4.71 19.64 -20.32
CA THR A 30 -5.09 20.10 -19.00
C THR A 30 -4.27 19.32 -17.97
N SER A 31 -3.55 20.02 -17.09
CA SER A 31 -2.89 19.41 -15.94
C SER A 31 -3.94 18.80 -15.00
N SER A 32 -4.07 17.47 -15.02
CA SER A 32 -4.72 16.74 -13.94
C SER A 32 -3.80 16.76 -12.73
N GLY A 33 -4.23 17.37 -11.63
CA GLY A 33 -3.56 17.15 -10.35
C GLY A 33 -3.67 15.67 -9.98
N VAL A 34 -2.56 15.07 -9.58
CA VAL A 34 -2.56 13.75 -8.94
C VAL A 34 -3.33 13.89 -7.63
N ALA A 35 -4.18 12.93 -7.33
CA ALA A 35 -5.05 12.95 -6.16
C ALA A 35 -4.49 12.04 -5.06
N SER A 36 -4.70 12.44 -3.81
CA SER A 36 -3.90 12.02 -2.67
C SER A 36 -4.40 10.71 -2.07
N SER A 37 -3.59 9.65 -2.11
CA SER A 37 -3.88 8.36 -1.46
C SER A 37 -3.54 8.37 0.03
N ALA A 38 -3.69 9.51 0.72
CA ALA A 38 -3.36 9.70 2.13
C ALA A 38 -4.49 10.43 2.87
N ILE A 39 -4.92 9.89 4.01
CA ILE A 39 -5.83 10.55 4.93
C ILE A 39 -5.01 11.56 5.72
N ASN A 40 -4.97 12.81 5.26
CA ASN A 40 -4.23 13.88 5.91
C ASN A 40 -2.75 13.48 6.18
N GLY A 41 -2.06 12.92 5.19
CA GLY A 41 -0.67 12.44 5.33
C GLY A 41 -0.48 11.11 6.05
N TYR A 42 -1.55 10.33 6.26
CA TYR A 42 -1.50 8.98 6.85
C TYR A 42 -2.12 7.91 5.94
N ARG A 43 -1.60 6.68 5.99
CA ARG A 43 -2.23 5.49 5.39
C ARG A 43 -3.31 4.90 6.32
N SER A 44 -4.36 4.32 5.73
CA SER A 44 -5.36 3.49 6.39
C SER A 44 -5.62 2.28 5.51
N VAL A 45 -5.03 1.15 5.88
CA VAL A 45 -5.00 -0.08 5.08
C VAL A 45 -6.03 -1.07 5.62
N GLY A 46 -6.91 -1.61 4.78
CA GLY A 46 -7.94 -2.56 5.21
C GLY A 46 -7.82 -3.91 4.53
N TYR A 47 -7.63 -5.00 5.28
CA TYR A 47 -7.68 -6.34 4.70
C TYR A 47 -9.11 -6.75 4.34
N PHE A 48 -9.31 -7.15 3.09
CA PHE A 48 -10.54 -7.77 2.60
C PHE A 48 -10.30 -9.26 2.38
N ALA A 49 -10.87 -10.09 3.26
CA ALA A 49 -10.78 -11.54 3.16
C ALA A 49 -11.64 -12.10 2.00
N GLN A 50 -11.01 -12.81 1.05
CA GLN A 50 -11.62 -13.55 -0.05
C GLN A 50 -12.82 -14.39 0.40
N TRP A 51 -12.67 -15.16 1.49
CA TRP A 51 -13.72 -16.02 2.03
C TRP A 51 -14.87 -15.24 2.73
N GLY A 52 -14.70 -13.93 2.95
CA GLY A 52 -15.67 -13.03 3.57
C GLY A 52 -17.00 -12.97 2.82
N VAL A 53 -16.98 -13.18 1.50
CA VAL A 53 -18.17 -13.13 0.64
C VAL A 53 -19.20 -14.21 0.94
N TYR A 54 -18.79 -15.32 1.55
CA TYR A 54 -19.62 -16.51 1.82
C TYR A 54 -20.35 -16.44 3.17
N GLY A 55 -19.91 -17.21 4.17
CA GLY A 55 -20.60 -17.36 5.46
C GLY A 55 -20.68 -16.05 6.23
N ARG A 56 -19.61 -15.25 6.19
CA ARG A 56 -19.55 -13.89 6.75
C ARG A 56 -20.54 -12.94 6.05
N GLY A 57 -20.88 -13.17 4.78
CA GLY A 57 -21.80 -12.33 4.01
C GLY A 57 -21.32 -10.88 3.90
N TYR A 58 -20.00 -10.67 3.83
CA TYR A 58 -19.37 -9.37 3.66
C TYR A 58 -18.80 -9.28 2.25
N GLN A 59 -19.36 -8.38 1.44
CA GLN A 59 -18.91 -8.11 0.08
C GLN A 59 -18.37 -6.69 -0.01
N VAL A 60 -17.60 -6.40 -1.05
CA VAL A 60 -16.98 -5.08 -1.31
C VAL A 60 -18.01 -3.93 -1.32
N LYS A 61 -19.27 -4.21 -1.67
CA LYS A 61 -20.38 -3.24 -1.58
C LYS A 61 -20.55 -2.67 -0.17
N GLN A 62 -20.30 -3.45 0.87
CA GLN A 62 -20.46 -3.01 2.24
C GLN A 62 -19.50 -1.86 2.58
N ILE A 63 -18.27 -1.89 2.04
CA ILE A 63 -17.25 -0.83 2.18
C ILE A 63 -17.74 0.50 1.58
N ASP A 64 -18.39 0.44 0.41
CA ASP A 64 -18.98 1.61 -0.26
C ASP A 64 -20.20 2.14 0.51
N THR A 65 -21.12 1.26 0.94
CA THR A 65 -22.39 1.69 1.54
C THR A 65 -22.31 2.06 3.02
N SER A 66 -21.24 1.68 3.72
CA SER A 66 -20.95 2.14 5.09
C SER A 66 -20.30 3.53 5.10
N GLY A 67 -19.61 3.91 4.02
CA GLY A 67 -18.74 5.09 3.94
C GLY A 67 -17.28 4.79 4.25
N VAL A 68 -16.93 3.57 4.67
CA VAL A 68 -15.55 3.16 5.02
C VAL A 68 -14.57 3.33 3.85
N ALA A 69 -15.05 3.30 2.61
CA ALA A 69 -14.21 3.57 1.44
C ALA A 69 -13.55 4.97 1.47
N ASP A 70 -14.20 5.98 2.05
CA ASP A 70 -13.66 7.34 2.22
C ASP A 70 -12.67 7.43 3.43
N GLU A 71 -12.58 6.36 4.24
CA GLU A 71 -11.73 6.23 5.44
C GLU A 71 -10.58 5.22 5.24
N LEU A 72 -10.40 4.72 4.02
CA LEU A 72 -9.32 3.82 3.61
C LEU A 72 -8.49 4.46 2.50
N THR A 73 -7.19 4.17 2.49
CA THR A 73 -6.29 4.51 1.40
C THR A 73 -5.85 3.28 0.59
N HIS A 74 -5.82 2.11 1.22
CA HIS A 74 -5.48 0.84 0.58
C HIS A 74 -6.45 -0.26 1.02
N ILE A 75 -6.80 -1.18 0.11
CA ILE A 75 -7.40 -2.47 0.45
C ILE A 75 -6.42 -3.58 0.12
N ASN A 76 -6.06 -4.39 1.11
CA ASN A 76 -5.24 -5.58 0.94
C ASN A 76 -6.16 -6.78 0.68
N TYR A 77 -6.14 -7.33 -0.53
CA TYR A 77 -6.95 -8.50 -0.87
C TYR A 77 -6.28 -9.78 -0.37
N ALA A 78 -6.88 -10.42 0.64
CA ALA A 78 -6.37 -11.61 1.29
C ALA A 78 -7.05 -12.88 0.75
N PHE A 79 -6.38 -13.77 0.02
CA PHE A 79 -4.96 -13.78 -0.35
C PHE A 79 -4.76 -14.43 -1.74
N ALA A 80 -3.59 -14.23 -2.33
CA ALA A 80 -3.01 -15.12 -3.34
C ALA A 80 -2.14 -16.20 -2.68
N ASN A 81 -2.09 -17.39 -3.28
CA ASN A 81 -1.30 -18.53 -2.82
C ASN A 81 -0.09 -18.77 -3.76
N ILE A 82 0.95 -19.42 -3.23
CA ILE A 82 2.15 -19.83 -3.98
C ILE A 82 2.04 -21.32 -4.29
N HIS A 83 2.11 -21.70 -5.57
CA HIS A 83 1.88 -23.07 -5.97
C HIS A 83 3.03 -24.00 -5.57
N HIS A 84 2.77 -24.96 -4.68
CA HIS A 84 3.73 -25.91 -4.10
C HIS A 84 4.65 -26.70 -5.06
N GLN A 85 4.39 -26.72 -6.38
CA GLN A 85 5.22 -27.44 -7.37
C GLN A 85 5.95 -26.52 -8.35
N SER A 86 5.33 -25.42 -8.77
CA SER A 86 5.93 -24.47 -9.72
C SER A 86 6.63 -23.30 -9.02
N LEU A 87 6.26 -23.04 -7.75
CA LEU A 87 6.72 -21.91 -6.93
C LEU A 87 6.35 -20.56 -7.56
N GLU A 88 5.14 -20.51 -8.11
CA GLU A 88 4.58 -19.39 -8.87
C GLU A 88 3.26 -18.94 -8.20
N CYS A 89 2.89 -17.66 -8.35
CA CYS A 89 1.51 -17.21 -8.16
C CYS A 89 0.60 -17.97 -9.12
N PHE A 90 -0.58 -18.36 -8.66
CA PHE A 90 -1.51 -19.14 -9.46
C PHE A 90 -2.96 -18.91 -9.06
N GLU A 91 -3.85 -19.23 -9.99
CA GLU A 91 -5.30 -19.16 -9.82
C GLU A 91 -5.91 -20.54 -10.00
N ALA A 92 -6.76 -20.95 -9.07
CA ALA A 92 -7.37 -22.27 -9.01
C ALA A 92 -8.69 -22.23 -8.25
N ASN A 93 -9.52 -23.27 -8.40
CA ASN A 93 -10.74 -23.46 -7.61
C ASN A 93 -10.63 -24.77 -6.83
N LYS A 94 -9.90 -24.74 -5.71
CA LYS A 94 -9.63 -25.88 -4.82
C LYS A 94 -9.61 -25.40 -3.37
N ALA A 95 -10.56 -25.89 -2.57
CA ALA A 95 -10.63 -25.55 -1.16
C ALA A 95 -9.36 -25.94 -0.37
N GLN A 96 -8.94 -25.07 0.55
CA GLN A 96 -8.02 -25.37 1.63
C GLN A 96 -8.51 -26.60 2.41
N SER A 97 -7.58 -27.46 2.83
CA SER A 97 -7.85 -28.59 3.73
C SER A 97 -7.02 -28.51 5.02
N PRO A 98 -7.35 -29.27 6.09
CA PRO A 98 -6.48 -29.37 7.26
C PRO A 98 -5.18 -30.15 6.99
N GLY A 99 -4.15 -29.88 7.78
CA GLY A 99 -2.86 -30.60 7.78
C GLY A 99 -1.81 -30.04 6.82
N PRO A 100 -0.58 -30.59 6.82
CA PRO A 100 0.61 -29.94 6.26
C PRO A 100 0.63 -29.80 4.73
N ASN A 101 -0.26 -30.48 4.02
CA ASN A 101 -0.44 -30.37 2.56
C ASN A 101 -1.80 -29.75 2.19
N GLY A 102 -2.45 -29.10 3.16
CA GLY A 102 -3.78 -28.52 3.02
C GLY A 102 -3.87 -27.37 2.02
N SER A 103 -2.77 -26.62 1.90
CA SER A 103 -2.58 -25.45 1.02
C SER A 103 -2.03 -25.79 -0.37
N ASP A 104 -1.61 -27.03 -0.60
CA ASP A 104 -0.98 -27.49 -1.86
C ASP A 104 -1.90 -27.28 -3.06
N GLY A 105 -1.78 -26.16 -3.76
CA GLY A 105 -2.64 -25.81 -4.89
C GLY A 105 -4.05 -25.33 -4.50
N ALA A 106 -4.25 -24.87 -3.26
CA ALA A 106 -5.51 -24.29 -2.80
C ALA A 106 -5.72 -22.85 -3.37
N GLY A 107 -6.96 -22.47 -3.64
CA GLY A 107 -7.35 -21.16 -4.17
C GLY A 107 -8.85 -21.10 -4.46
N ASP A 108 -9.42 -19.90 -4.59
CA ASP A 108 -10.86 -19.69 -4.85
C ASP A 108 -11.10 -18.65 -5.96
N ALA A 109 -10.64 -18.98 -7.16
CA ALA A 109 -10.93 -18.27 -8.40
C ALA A 109 -12.42 -17.93 -8.61
N TRP A 110 -13.33 -18.69 -7.97
CA TRP A 110 -14.76 -18.38 -8.00
C TRP A 110 -15.09 -17.15 -7.14
N ALA A 111 -14.61 -17.06 -5.89
CA ALA A 111 -14.71 -15.83 -5.10
C ALA A 111 -13.99 -14.64 -5.77
N ASP A 112 -12.80 -14.89 -6.33
CA ASP A 112 -11.92 -13.88 -6.89
C ASP A 112 -12.50 -13.20 -8.13
N TYR A 113 -12.83 -13.98 -9.18
CA TYR A 113 -13.33 -13.44 -10.45
C TYR A 113 -14.44 -14.23 -11.15
N GLY A 114 -14.82 -15.41 -10.65
CA GLY A 114 -15.90 -16.23 -11.22
C GLY A 114 -17.31 -15.78 -10.85
N MET A 115 -17.53 -15.43 -9.57
CA MET A 115 -18.84 -15.25 -8.96
C MET A 115 -19.60 -14.06 -9.56
N GLY A 116 -20.77 -14.32 -10.13
CA GLY A 116 -21.63 -13.27 -10.68
C GLY A 116 -22.39 -12.52 -9.59
N TYR A 117 -22.23 -11.19 -9.56
CA TYR A 117 -23.00 -10.29 -8.70
C TYR A 117 -24.27 -9.79 -9.40
N THR A 118 -25.32 -9.55 -8.61
CA THR A 118 -26.56 -8.90 -9.05
C THR A 118 -26.50 -7.40 -8.79
N ALA A 119 -27.40 -6.64 -9.42
CA ALA A 119 -27.60 -5.22 -9.12
C ALA A 119 -27.85 -4.92 -7.62
N ALA A 120 -28.41 -5.88 -6.86
CA ALA A 120 -28.67 -5.69 -5.44
C ALA A 120 -27.39 -5.74 -4.58
N ASN A 121 -26.43 -6.62 -4.91
CA ASN A 121 -25.21 -6.83 -4.11
C ASN A 121 -23.92 -6.31 -4.77
N SER A 122 -23.96 -5.73 -5.97
CA SER A 122 -22.79 -5.05 -6.58
C SER A 122 -22.60 -3.61 -6.11
N VAL A 123 -21.35 -3.13 -6.16
CA VAL A 123 -20.94 -1.75 -5.86
C VAL A 123 -21.56 -0.77 -6.87
N SER A 124 -21.51 -1.08 -8.16
CA SER A 124 -22.08 -0.25 -9.24
C SER A 124 -23.62 -0.20 -9.26
N GLY A 125 -24.30 -1.11 -8.54
CA GLY A 125 -25.74 -1.29 -8.66
C GLY A 125 -26.19 -1.93 -9.99
N GLN A 126 -25.25 -2.48 -10.78
CA GLN A 126 -25.52 -3.25 -12.00
C GLN A 126 -25.18 -4.73 -11.79
N ALA A 127 -25.90 -5.64 -12.45
CA ALA A 127 -25.56 -7.06 -12.42
C ALA A 127 -24.43 -7.37 -13.41
N ASP A 128 -23.55 -8.31 -13.06
CA ASP A 128 -22.55 -8.82 -13.98
C ASP A 128 -23.23 -9.51 -15.17
N THR A 129 -22.85 -9.15 -16.39
CA THR A 129 -23.29 -9.84 -17.60
C THR A 129 -22.55 -11.16 -17.78
N TRP A 130 -23.07 -12.07 -18.61
CA TRP A 130 -22.49 -13.39 -18.83
C TRP A 130 -21.20 -13.36 -19.67
N ASP A 131 -20.97 -12.28 -20.42
CA ASP A 131 -19.87 -12.08 -21.38
C ASP A 131 -18.70 -11.24 -20.84
N GLN A 132 -18.84 -10.64 -19.65
CA GLN A 132 -17.72 -10.01 -18.94
C GLN A 132 -16.58 -11.02 -18.69
N PRO A 133 -15.30 -10.69 -18.97
CA PRO A 133 -14.17 -11.52 -18.58
C PRO A 133 -13.87 -11.44 -17.08
N LEU A 134 -14.36 -10.42 -16.36
CA LEU A 134 -14.15 -10.24 -14.92
C LEU A 134 -15.50 -10.15 -14.19
N ALA A 135 -15.66 -10.96 -13.14
CA ALA A 135 -16.71 -10.85 -12.14
C ALA A 135 -16.05 -10.96 -10.74
N GLY A 136 -16.70 -11.58 -9.76
CA GLY A 136 -16.11 -11.84 -8.44
C GLY A 136 -15.75 -10.57 -7.66
N SER A 137 -15.00 -10.75 -6.57
CA SER A 137 -14.50 -9.64 -5.74
C SER A 137 -13.59 -8.70 -6.54
N PHE A 138 -12.79 -9.19 -7.48
CA PHE A 138 -11.91 -8.38 -8.34
C PHE A 138 -12.71 -7.34 -9.16
N ASN A 139 -13.84 -7.73 -9.75
CA ASN A 139 -14.69 -6.76 -10.45
C ASN A 139 -15.36 -5.77 -9.48
N GLN A 140 -15.71 -6.22 -8.26
CA GLN A 140 -16.30 -5.31 -7.28
C GLN A 140 -15.28 -4.29 -6.75
N LEU A 141 -14.01 -4.67 -6.55
CA LEU A 141 -12.92 -3.77 -6.20
C LEU A 141 -12.66 -2.76 -7.32
N LYS A 142 -12.67 -3.20 -8.58
CA LYS A 142 -12.61 -2.32 -9.76
C LYS A 142 -13.76 -1.32 -9.81
N GLN A 143 -14.97 -1.73 -9.40
CA GLN A 143 -16.12 -0.83 -9.27
C GLN A 143 -16.03 0.12 -8.07
N LEU A 144 -15.34 -0.28 -6.99
CA LEU A 144 -15.09 0.57 -5.83
C LEU A 144 -14.09 1.68 -6.17
N LYS A 145 -12.95 1.34 -6.76
CA LYS A 145 -11.96 2.32 -7.27
C LYS A 145 -12.55 3.30 -8.29
N ALA A 146 -13.52 2.87 -9.08
CA ALA A 146 -14.22 3.75 -10.03
C ALA A 146 -15.12 4.81 -9.35
N LYS A 147 -15.42 4.66 -8.05
CA LYS A 147 -16.06 5.70 -7.22
C LYS A 147 -15.06 6.46 -6.35
N HIS A 148 -14.03 5.75 -5.89
CA HIS A 148 -13.00 6.20 -4.95
C HIS A 148 -11.64 6.14 -5.67
N PRO A 149 -11.31 7.14 -6.51
CA PRO A 149 -10.17 7.06 -7.43
C PRO A 149 -8.81 7.01 -6.72
N ASP A 150 -8.75 7.47 -5.47
CA ASP A 150 -7.53 7.59 -4.67
C ASP A 150 -7.25 6.31 -3.85
N LEU A 151 -8.22 5.38 -3.84
CA LEU A 151 -8.14 4.09 -3.15
C LEU A 151 -7.30 3.10 -3.96
N LYS A 152 -6.18 2.65 -3.38
CA LYS A 152 -5.35 1.58 -3.94
C LYS A 152 -5.86 0.21 -3.53
N VAL A 153 -5.60 -0.80 -4.35
CA VAL A 153 -5.93 -2.21 -4.05
C VAL A 153 -4.69 -3.06 -4.25
N MET A 154 -4.21 -3.68 -3.17
CA MET A 154 -3.03 -4.54 -3.13
C MET A 154 -3.46 -5.99 -3.22
N MET A 155 -2.65 -6.83 -3.88
CA MET A 155 -2.79 -8.29 -3.75
C MET A 155 -1.88 -8.79 -2.63
N SER A 156 -2.45 -9.27 -1.53
CA SER A 156 -1.66 -9.87 -0.45
C SER A 156 -1.33 -11.31 -0.78
N ILE A 157 -0.05 -11.67 -0.80
CA ILE A 157 0.44 -13.01 -1.09
C ILE A 157 0.80 -13.69 0.22
N GLY A 158 0.19 -14.85 0.50
CA GLY A 158 0.51 -15.66 1.67
C GLY A 158 -0.52 -15.57 2.81
N GLY A 159 -0.11 -14.94 3.91
CA GLY A 159 -0.74 -15.04 5.23
C GLY A 159 -0.51 -16.40 5.88
N TRP A 160 -0.95 -16.52 7.13
CA TRP A 160 -0.72 -17.67 8.03
C TRP A 160 -0.86 -19.02 7.34
N THR A 161 -1.92 -19.21 6.57
CA THR A 161 -2.25 -20.52 5.97
C THR A 161 -1.46 -20.83 4.71
N TRP A 162 -1.07 -19.83 3.91
CA TRP A 162 -0.49 -20.01 2.57
C TRP A 162 1.00 -19.60 2.45
N SER A 163 1.62 -19.20 3.56
CA SER A 163 3.06 -18.90 3.65
C SER A 163 4.00 -20.09 3.36
N LYS A 164 3.49 -21.33 3.28
CA LYS A 164 4.27 -22.58 3.22
C LYS A 164 5.42 -22.60 2.21
N ASN A 165 5.23 -22.02 1.03
CA ASN A 165 6.13 -22.22 -0.11
C ASN A 165 7.12 -21.06 -0.34
N PHE A 166 7.07 -19.99 0.45
CA PHE A 166 7.94 -18.82 0.28
C PHE A 166 9.43 -19.17 0.32
N SER A 167 9.91 -19.89 1.34
CA SER A 167 11.33 -20.29 1.47
C SER A 167 11.86 -20.96 0.19
N LEU A 168 11.06 -21.84 -0.42
CA LEU A 168 11.42 -22.52 -1.66
C LEU A 168 11.38 -21.58 -2.88
N ALA A 169 10.40 -20.68 -2.98
CA ALA A 169 10.31 -19.69 -4.05
C ALA A 169 11.47 -18.67 -3.98
N ALA A 170 11.84 -18.24 -2.78
CA ALA A 170 12.90 -17.27 -2.51
C ALA A 170 14.32 -17.84 -2.69
N ALA A 171 14.47 -19.18 -2.63
CA ALA A 171 15.75 -19.88 -2.47
C ALA A 171 16.85 -19.52 -3.49
N THR A 172 16.48 -19.21 -4.74
CA THR A 172 17.42 -18.91 -5.83
C THR A 172 16.97 -17.73 -6.67
N GLU A 173 17.89 -17.08 -7.37
CA GLU A 173 17.62 -16.04 -8.38
C GLU A 173 16.55 -16.49 -9.38
N ALA A 174 16.80 -17.59 -10.11
CA ALA A 174 15.88 -18.14 -11.09
C ALA A 174 14.53 -18.69 -10.55
N SER A 175 14.37 -18.83 -9.22
CA SER A 175 13.06 -19.09 -8.60
C SER A 175 12.35 -17.79 -8.20
N ARG A 176 13.08 -16.77 -7.75
CA ARG A 176 12.53 -15.44 -7.43
C ARG A 176 12.04 -14.75 -8.70
N GLU A 177 12.87 -14.66 -9.73
CA GLU A 177 12.50 -14.14 -11.07
C GLU A 177 11.18 -14.73 -11.55
N ARG A 178 11.04 -16.07 -11.47
CA ARG A 178 9.86 -16.79 -11.93
C ARG A 178 8.65 -16.55 -11.05
N PHE A 179 8.83 -16.58 -9.72
CA PHE A 179 7.77 -16.33 -8.77
C PHE A 179 7.20 -14.93 -8.97
N VAL A 180 8.04 -13.89 -8.91
CA VAL A 180 7.64 -12.49 -9.10
C VAL A 180 7.01 -12.28 -10.48
N SER A 181 7.64 -12.80 -11.55
CA SER A 181 7.11 -12.66 -12.91
C SER A 181 5.71 -13.27 -13.06
N SER A 182 5.45 -14.43 -12.43
CA SER A 182 4.11 -15.03 -12.44
C SER A 182 3.07 -14.18 -11.69
N CYS A 183 3.45 -13.52 -10.60
CA CYS A 183 2.57 -12.63 -9.84
C CYS A 183 2.26 -11.35 -10.64
N VAL A 184 3.30 -10.71 -11.20
CA VAL A 184 3.16 -9.50 -12.04
C VAL A 184 2.31 -9.78 -13.29
N ASP A 185 2.49 -10.92 -13.96
CA ASP A 185 1.65 -11.29 -15.10
C ASP A 185 0.17 -11.50 -14.70
N MET A 186 -0.05 -12.22 -13.60
CA MET A 186 -1.39 -12.60 -13.16
C MET A 186 -2.21 -11.42 -12.62
N PHE A 187 -1.64 -10.60 -11.73
CA PHE A 187 -2.37 -9.59 -10.97
C PHE A 187 -2.16 -8.17 -11.49
N ILE A 188 -0.93 -7.76 -11.85
CA ILE A 188 -0.66 -6.41 -12.36
C ILE A 188 -1.06 -6.29 -13.84
N ARG A 189 -0.55 -7.19 -14.69
CA ARG A 189 -0.97 -7.28 -16.11
C ARG A 189 -2.38 -7.88 -16.24
N GLY A 190 -2.86 -8.58 -15.21
CA GLY A 190 -4.25 -9.04 -15.11
C GLY A 190 -4.57 -10.29 -15.94
N ASN A 191 -3.56 -11.10 -16.27
CA ASN A 191 -3.68 -12.28 -17.12
C ASN A 191 -4.18 -13.50 -16.32
N LEU A 192 -5.50 -13.55 -16.10
CA LEU A 192 -6.13 -14.65 -15.37
C LEU A 192 -6.34 -15.88 -16.27
N PRO A 193 -6.24 -17.11 -15.74
CA PRO A 193 -6.66 -18.31 -16.47
C PRO A 193 -8.18 -18.31 -16.69
N VAL A 194 -8.66 -19.05 -17.70
CA VAL A 194 -10.11 -19.12 -17.96
C VAL A 194 -10.76 -20.17 -17.06
N ILE A 195 -11.51 -19.70 -16.06
CA ILE A 195 -12.26 -20.53 -15.08
C ILE A 195 -13.74 -20.12 -15.10
N ASP A 196 -14.64 -21.10 -15.15
CA ASP A 196 -16.10 -20.93 -15.19
C ASP A 196 -16.64 -19.92 -16.24
N GLY A 197 -15.88 -19.73 -17.33
CA GLY A 197 -16.23 -18.81 -18.43
C GLY A 197 -15.78 -17.35 -18.20
N ARG A 198 -15.09 -17.07 -17.09
CA ARG A 198 -14.41 -15.81 -16.78
C ARG A 198 -12.90 -15.97 -16.97
N GLY A 199 -12.15 -14.86 -16.87
CA GLY A 199 -10.70 -14.79 -17.06
C GLY A 199 -10.27 -14.52 -18.50
N GLY A 200 -8.97 -14.70 -18.76
CA GLY A 200 -8.30 -14.37 -20.02
C GLY A 200 -7.30 -13.21 -19.90
N PRO A 201 -6.54 -12.92 -20.97
CA PRO A 201 -5.51 -11.88 -20.97
C PRO A 201 -6.10 -10.49 -20.63
N GLY A 202 -5.48 -9.80 -19.68
CA GLY A 202 -5.88 -8.47 -19.20
C GLY A 202 -7.25 -8.41 -18.50
N ALA A 203 -7.87 -9.55 -18.14
CA ALA A 203 -9.18 -9.57 -17.48
C ALA A 203 -9.20 -8.73 -16.19
N ALA A 204 -8.17 -8.85 -15.35
CA ALA A 204 -8.00 -8.10 -14.11
C ALA A 204 -7.13 -6.83 -14.24
N ALA A 205 -6.79 -6.39 -15.46
CA ALA A 205 -5.90 -5.25 -15.65
C ALA A 205 -6.44 -3.98 -14.95
N GLY A 206 -5.60 -3.34 -14.14
CA GLY A 206 -5.95 -2.14 -13.36
C GLY A 206 -6.85 -2.39 -12.14
N VAL A 207 -7.09 -3.64 -11.76
CA VAL A 207 -7.66 -3.96 -10.42
C VAL A 207 -6.64 -3.59 -9.36
N PHE A 208 -5.44 -4.18 -9.45
CA PHE A 208 -4.37 -4.05 -8.46
C PHE A 208 -3.40 -2.91 -8.78
N ASP A 209 -2.90 -2.27 -7.72
CA ASP A 209 -1.90 -1.19 -7.75
C ASP A 209 -0.58 -1.60 -7.08
N GLY A 210 -0.45 -2.85 -6.65
CA GLY A 210 0.74 -3.34 -5.98
C GLY A 210 0.58 -4.72 -5.34
N PHE A 211 1.63 -5.14 -4.63
CA PHE A 211 1.66 -6.37 -3.84
C PHE A 211 1.90 -6.10 -2.36
N ASP A 212 1.33 -6.96 -1.53
CA ASP A 212 1.59 -7.00 -0.10
C ASP A 212 2.15 -8.39 0.24
N ILE A 213 3.32 -8.44 0.85
CA ILE A 213 4.02 -9.70 1.14
C ILE A 213 3.77 -10.12 2.58
N ASP A 214 3.04 -11.20 2.75
CA ASP A 214 2.60 -11.73 4.04
C ASP A 214 3.20 -13.13 4.22
N TRP A 215 4.51 -13.19 4.51
CA TRP A 215 5.23 -14.43 4.80
C TRP A 215 5.37 -14.60 6.32
N GLU A 216 4.58 -15.53 6.87
CA GLU A 216 4.60 -15.90 8.29
C GLU A 216 5.32 -17.24 8.54
N TRP A 217 6.62 -17.31 8.86
CA TRP A 217 7.62 -16.25 8.95
C TRP A 217 8.94 -16.73 8.31
N PRO A 218 9.73 -15.87 7.62
CA PRO A 218 11.04 -16.24 7.10
C PRO A 218 12.01 -16.59 8.23
N GLY A 219 12.75 -17.70 8.07
CA GLY A 219 13.81 -18.10 9.00
C GLY A 219 13.33 -18.60 10.37
N SER A 220 12.02 -18.63 10.64
CA SER A 220 11.43 -18.99 11.93
C SER A 220 10.41 -20.13 11.84
N GLN A 221 10.41 -20.99 12.85
CA GLN A 221 9.46 -22.09 13.02
C GLN A 221 8.14 -21.63 13.69
N ASN A 222 7.98 -20.35 14.02
CA ASN A 222 6.80 -19.83 14.73
C ASN A 222 5.57 -19.65 13.82
N GLY A 223 5.74 -19.76 12.50
CA GLY A 223 4.64 -19.78 11.54
C GLY A 223 3.80 -21.06 11.57
N ASN A 224 2.90 -21.19 10.59
CA ASN A 224 1.96 -22.31 10.52
C ASN A 224 2.63 -23.68 10.28
N GLU A 225 2.01 -24.76 10.81
CA GLU A 225 2.56 -26.12 10.74
C GLU A 225 2.72 -26.60 9.30
N GLY A 226 3.94 -26.97 8.94
CA GLY A 226 4.29 -27.52 7.62
C GLY A 226 4.86 -26.50 6.64
N ASN A 227 5.08 -25.25 7.07
CA ASN A 227 5.84 -24.27 6.30
C ASN A 227 7.28 -24.76 6.03
N HIS A 228 7.82 -24.43 4.86
CA HIS A 228 9.24 -24.62 4.57
C HIS A 228 10.03 -23.45 5.16
N VAL A 229 11.08 -23.76 5.93
CA VAL A 229 11.92 -22.79 6.64
C VAL A 229 13.39 -23.16 6.44
N ASP A 230 14.21 -22.18 6.08
CA ASP A 230 15.67 -22.23 6.08
C ASP A 230 16.20 -21.13 7.02
N GLU A 231 16.39 -21.51 8.29
CA GLU A 231 16.90 -20.66 9.39
C GLU A 231 18.27 -20.02 9.11
N VAL A 232 18.96 -20.39 8.02
CA VAL A 232 20.27 -19.84 7.63
C VAL A 232 20.18 -18.90 6.42
N ASN A 233 19.24 -19.14 5.50
CA ASN A 233 19.19 -18.42 4.23
C ASN A 233 17.93 -17.57 4.02
N ASP A 234 16.83 -17.84 4.74
CA ASP A 234 15.53 -17.19 4.46
C ASP A 234 15.59 -15.67 4.58
N ALA A 235 16.19 -15.09 5.63
CA ALA A 235 16.32 -13.63 5.77
C ALA A 235 16.98 -12.96 4.54
N ARG A 236 18.13 -13.49 4.10
CA ARG A 236 18.81 -12.99 2.89
C ARG A 236 17.96 -13.23 1.63
N ASN A 237 17.33 -14.39 1.52
CA ASN A 237 16.54 -14.75 0.35
C ASN A 237 15.24 -13.94 0.26
N PHE A 238 14.66 -13.56 1.40
CA PHE A 238 13.49 -12.68 1.53
C PHE A 238 13.82 -11.25 1.10
N LYS A 239 14.91 -10.67 1.61
CA LYS A 239 15.46 -9.39 1.14
C LYS A 239 15.67 -9.37 -0.38
N LEU A 240 16.29 -10.41 -0.94
CA LEU A 240 16.48 -10.56 -2.39
C LEU A 240 15.18 -10.82 -3.18
N LEU A 241 14.10 -11.22 -2.51
CA LEU A 241 12.77 -11.37 -3.10
C LEU A 241 12.02 -10.04 -3.14
N LEU A 242 12.17 -9.20 -2.11
CA LEU A 242 11.64 -7.83 -2.12
C LEU A 242 12.33 -6.99 -3.20
N ALA A 243 13.65 -7.10 -3.34
CA ALA A 243 14.41 -6.48 -4.43
C ALA A 243 13.89 -6.89 -5.83
N GLU A 244 13.65 -8.20 -6.05
CA GLU A 244 13.09 -8.73 -7.29
C GLU A 244 11.67 -8.20 -7.57
N PHE A 245 10.81 -8.13 -6.53
CA PHE A 245 9.48 -7.53 -6.65
C PHE A 245 9.57 -6.06 -7.06
N ARG A 246 10.42 -5.25 -6.40
CA ARG A 246 10.64 -3.84 -6.74
C ARG A 246 11.10 -3.67 -8.19
N GLU A 247 12.14 -4.40 -8.62
CA GLU A 247 12.66 -4.33 -9.99
C GLU A 247 11.58 -4.63 -11.05
N GLN A 248 10.79 -5.70 -10.87
CA GLN A 248 9.76 -6.05 -11.85
C GLN A 248 8.54 -5.13 -11.79
N LEU A 249 8.20 -4.57 -10.61
CA LEU A 249 7.14 -3.56 -10.46
C LEU A 249 7.55 -2.23 -11.13
N ASP A 250 8.80 -1.80 -10.99
CA ASP A 250 9.32 -0.59 -11.64
C ASP A 250 9.39 -0.75 -13.17
N ALA A 251 9.77 -1.95 -13.65
CA ALA A 251 9.78 -2.25 -15.07
C ALA A 251 8.37 -2.13 -15.70
N VAL A 252 7.34 -2.72 -15.08
CA VAL A 252 5.95 -2.58 -15.56
C VAL A 252 5.35 -1.19 -15.26
N GLY A 253 5.86 -0.51 -14.23
CA GLY A 253 5.56 0.88 -13.92
C GLY A 253 5.99 1.82 -15.03
N ALA A 254 7.25 1.71 -15.47
CA ALA A 254 7.80 2.46 -16.61
C ALA A 254 7.09 2.15 -17.94
N GLU A 255 6.61 0.92 -18.16
CA GLU A 255 5.76 0.59 -19.31
C GLU A 255 4.37 1.27 -19.27
N THR A 256 3.79 1.45 -18.08
CA THR A 256 2.39 1.86 -17.90
C THR A 256 2.18 3.29 -17.42
N GLY A 257 3.26 4.00 -17.07
CA GLY A 257 3.21 5.36 -16.52
C GLY A 257 2.63 5.39 -15.11
N LYS A 258 2.99 4.40 -14.28
CA LYS A 258 2.51 4.24 -12.90
C LYS A 258 3.63 3.86 -11.97
N HIS A 259 3.55 4.32 -10.72
CA HIS A 259 4.18 3.62 -9.61
C HIS A 259 3.25 2.48 -9.16
N TYR A 260 3.82 1.30 -8.90
CA TYR A 260 3.10 0.19 -8.27
C TYR A 260 3.75 -0.07 -6.91
N GLU A 261 2.95 -0.19 -5.86
CA GLU A 261 3.48 -0.29 -4.50
C GLU A 261 3.89 -1.73 -4.14
N LEU A 262 4.84 -1.83 -3.22
CA LEU A 262 5.22 -3.05 -2.53
C LEU A 262 5.14 -2.82 -1.02
N SER A 263 4.26 -3.57 -0.34
CA SER A 263 4.18 -3.58 1.13
C SER A 263 4.46 -4.95 1.71
N ALA A 264 4.53 -5.04 3.04
CA ALA A 264 4.58 -6.31 3.75
C ALA A 264 3.89 -6.25 5.13
N PHE A 265 3.46 -7.41 5.63
CA PHE A 265 3.03 -7.59 7.02
C PHE A 265 4.25 -7.90 7.89
N LEU A 266 4.52 -7.08 8.91
CA LEU A 266 5.74 -7.14 9.71
C LEU A 266 5.44 -7.76 11.09
N PRO A 267 6.21 -8.76 11.57
CA PRO A 267 5.91 -9.47 12.82
C PRO A 267 6.05 -8.61 14.08
N ALA A 268 5.29 -8.95 15.12
CA ALA A 268 5.39 -8.29 16.43
C ALA A 268 6.47 -8.89 17.35
N ASN A 269 6.80 -10.17 17.14
CA ASN A 269 7.70 -10.92 18.02
C ASN A 269 9.17 -10.64 17.64
N PRO A 270 10.01 -10.07 18.54
CA PRO A 270 11.40 -9.75 18.22
C PRO A 270 12.23 -10.93 17.68
N ALA A 271 11.92 -12.17 18.09
CA ALA A 271 12.57 -13.36 17.56
C ALA A 271 12.22 -13.65 16.09
N ASP A 272 11.01 -13.32 15.65
CA ASP A 272 10.60 -13.44 14.25
C ASP A 272 11.13 -12.26 13.41
N ILE A 273 11.21 -11.06 14.01
CA ILE A 273 11.86 -9.88 13.42
C ILE A 273 13.33 -10.21 13.07
N GLU A 274 14.11 -10.68 14.05
CA GLU A 274 15.52 -11.05 13.87
C GLU A 274 15.69 -12.21 12.87
N ALA A 275 14.89 -13.27 13.00
CA ALA A 275 15.00 -14.46 12.14
C ALA A 275 14.69 -14.18 10.66
N GLY A 276 13.77 -13.25 10.39
CA GLY A 276 13.43 -12.82 9.04
C GLY A 276 14.30 -11.70 8.47
N GLY A 277 15.09 -11.02 9.30
CA GLY A 277 15.78 -9.78 8.90
C GLY A 277 14.80 -8.63 8.63
N TRP A 278 13.64 -8.61 9.29
CA TRP A 278 12.58 -7.63 9.04
C TRP A 278 12.96 -6.21 9.44
N ASN A 279 13.93 -6.05 10.33
CA ASN A 279 14.48 -4.77 10.74
C ASN A 279 15.83 -4.43 10.08
N ASP A 280 16.17 -5.07 8.94
CA ASP A 280 17.25 -4.61 8.05
C ASP A 280 16.75 -3.40 7.23
N PRO A 281 17.28 -2.18 7.42
CA PRO A 281 16.77 -1.00 6.72
C PRO A 281 16.83 -1.09 5.18
N GLU A 282 17.72 -1.92 4.62
CA GLU A 282 17.80 -2.10 3.15
C GLU A 282 16.52 -2.74 2.58
N ILE A 283 15.69 -3.45 3.36
CA ILE A 283 14.41 -3.94 2.83
C ILE A 283 13.42 -2.81 2.56
N PHE A 284 13.57 -1.68 3.26
CA PHE A 284 12.77 -0.46 3.07
C PHE A 284 13.28 0.44 1.94
N GLU A 285 14.38 0.06 1.26
CA GLU A 285 14.69 0.58 -0.09
C GLU A 285 13.82 -0.09 -1.18
N TYR A 286 13.17 -1.22 -0.86
CA TYR A 286 12.29 -1.96 -1.78
C TYR A 286 10.80 -1.85 -1.40
N LEU A 287 10.49 -1.77 -0.09
CA LEU A 287 9.14 -1.57 0.42
C LEU A 287 8.75 -0.09 0.43
N ASP A 288 7.59 0.24 -0.14
CA ASP A 288 6.96 1.56 0.00
C ASP A 288 6.51 1.81 1.46
N PHE A 289 6.05 0.73 2.12
CA PHE A 289 5.73 0.70 3.55
C PHE A 289 5.58 -0.73 4.07
N GLY A 290 5.59 -0.92 5.39
CA GLY A 290 5.21 -2.19 6.02
C GLY A 290 4.28 -1.98 7.21
N ASN A 291 3.40 -2.94 7.47
CA ASN A 291 2.40 -2.85 8.53
C ASN A 291 2.79 -3.75 9.71
N VAL A 292 3.23 -3.15 10.82
CA VAL A 292 3.60 -3.85 12.06
C VAL A 292 2.38 -4.48 12.71
N GLN A 293 2.45 -5.78 12.99
CA GLN A 293 1.44 -6.53 13.75
C GLN A 293 1.22 -5.90 15.13
N GLY A 294 0.01 -5.39 15.39
CA GLY A 294 -0.41 -4.86 16.70
C GLY A 294 -1.53 -5.66 17.36
N TYR A 295 -1.67 -6.92 16.94
CA TYR A 295 -2.68 -7.88 17.38
C TYR A 295 -2.08 -9.30 17.47
N ASP A 296 -2.86 -10.29 17.91
CA ASP A 296 -2.41 -11.68 18.11
C ASP A 296 -1.25 -11.89 19.12
N LEU A 297 -0.95 -10.89 19.95
CA LEU A 297 0.10 -10.94 20.98
C LEU A 297 -0.19 -11.96 22.12
N HIS A 298 -1.45 -12.37 22.26
CA HIS A 298 -1.90 -13.45 23.14
C HIS A 298 -3.26 -13.99 22.66
N GLY A 299 -3.57 -15.26 22.97
CA GLY A 299 -4.75 -15.90 22.42
C GLY A 299 -5.08 -17.24 23.04
N ALA A 300 -6.22 -17.80 22.64
CA ALA A 300 -6.76 -19.05 23.20
C ALA A 300 -5.96 -20.33 22.86
N TRP A 301 -4.87 -20.20 22.10
CA TRP A 301 -3.79 -21.20 22.03
C TRP A 301 -3.10 -21.41 23.39
N ASP A 302 -3.17 -20.43 24.29
CA ASP A 302 -3.00 -20.61 25.72
C ASP A 302 -4.39 -20.64 26.40
N PRO A 303 -5.07 -21.81 26.42
CA PRO A 303 -6.48 -21.91 26.82
C PRO A 303 -6.72 -21.65 28.31
N ALA A 304 -5.65 -21.63 29.12
CA ALA A 304 -5.73 -21.55 30.58
C ALA A 304 -5.56 -20.14 31.13
N LEU A 305 -5.11 -19.17 30.31
CA LEU A 305 -4.72 -17.83 30.74
C LEU A 305 -5.34 -16.76 29.84
N THR A 306 -6.22 -15.90 30.37
CA THR A 306 -6.70 -14.71 29.66
C THR A 306 -5.59 -13.67 29.52
N GLY A 307 -5.61 -12.82 28.51
CA GLY A 307 -4.65 -11.71 28.40
C GLY A 307 -4.90 -10.82 27.20
N HIS A 308 -4.19 -9.70 27.12
CA HIS A 308 -4.34 -8.73 26.04
C HIS A 308 -3.73 -9.27 24.74
N GLN A 309 -4.49 -9.20 23.64
CA GLN A 309 -4.01 -9.62 22.32
C GLN A 309 -3.37 -8.49 21.51
N GLY A 310 -3.44 -7.24 21.98
CA GLY A 310 -3.07 -6.03 21.24
C GLY A 310 -2.99 -4.82 22.15
N ASN A 311 -2.39 -5.00 23.33
CA ASN A 311 -2.00 -3.92 24.24
C ASN A 311 -0.99 -3.00 23.55
N LEU A 312 -1.15 -1.69 23.76
CA LEU A 312 -0.26 -0.68 23.22
C LEU A 312 1.12 -0.77 23.89
N TYR A 313 1.14 -0.82 25.21
CA TYR A 313 2.37 -0.87 26.02
C TYR A 313 2.55 -2.22 26.72
N ASP A 314 3.77 -2.51 27.17
CA ASP A 314 4.10 -3.69 27.98
C ASP A 314 3.27 -3.72 29.27
N ASP A 315 2.77 -4.90 29.64
CA ASP A 315 1.99 -5.09 30.88
C ASP A 315 2.86 -5.69 32.00
N PRO A 316 3.19 -4.93 33.07
CA PRO A 316 3.97 -5.43 34.20
C PRO A 316 3.27 -6.53 35.03
N ALA A 317 1.97 -6.77 34.79
CA ALA A 317 1.20 -7.84 35.41
C ALA A 317 1.20 -9.15 34.61
N ASP A 318 1.76 -9.19 33.39
CA ASP A 318 1.85 -10.39 32.58
C ASP A 318 2.75 -11.45 33.28
N PRO A 319 2.22 -12.65 33.62
CA PRO A 319 2.96 -13.68 34.34
C PRO A 319 3.73 -14.65 33.43
N ARG A 320 3.64 -14.50 32.10
CA ARG A 320 4.34 -15.35 31.12
C ARG A 320 5.86 -15.14 31.18
N GLU A 321 6.64 -16.05 30.61
CA GLU A 321 8.07 -15.80 30.41
C GLU A 321 8.33 -14.63 29.44
N PRO A 322 9.39 -13.82 29.64
CA PRO A 322 9.62 -12.60 28.82
C PRO A 322 9.63 -12.80 27.31
N ALA A 323 10.09 -13.96 26.82
CA ALA A 323 10.06 -14.31 25.39
C ALA A 323 8.65 -14.54 24.81
N ARG A 324 7.59 -14.34 25.61
CA ARG A 324 6.17 -14.37 25.21
C ARG A 324 5.42 -13.11 25.64
N GLN A 325 6.12 -12.13 26.23
CA GLN A 325 5.57 -10.83 26.61
C GLN A 325 5.79 -9.88 25.44
N PHE A 326 4.71 -9.34 24.88
CA PHE A 326 4.76 -8.49 23.69
C PHE A 326 3.83 -7.28 23.85
N SER A 327 4.14 -6.20 23.17
CA SER A 327 3.30 -5.01 23.03
C SER A 327 3.52 -4.37 21.66
N VAL A 328 2.62 -3.45 21.27
CA VAL A 328 2.79 -2.64 20.07
C VAL A 328 4.04 -1.75 20.16
N ASP A 329 4.27 -1.11 21.32
CA ASP A 329 5.39 -0.21 21.56
C ASP A 329 6.74 -0.95 21.42
N LEU A 330 6.85 -2.16 21.99
CA LEU A 330 7.99 -3.05 21.79
C LEU A 330 8.22 -3.37 20.31
N ALA A 331 7.17 -3.84 19.62
CA ALA A 331 7.28 -4.25 18.22
C ALA A 331 7.71 -3.09 17.30
N VAL A 332 7.09 -1.91 17.47
CA VAL A 332 7.45 -0.70 16.70
C VAL A 332 8.87 -0.23 17.05
N GLY A 333 9.28 -0.33 18.31
CA GLY A 333 10.63 -0.02 18.77
C GLY A 333 11.71 -0.80 18.03
N GLU A 334 11.54 -2.12 17.85
CA GLU A 334 12.50 -2.98 17.14
C GLU A 334 12.79 -2.57 15.68
N TYR A 335 11.85 -1.87 15.03
CA TYR A 335 12.04 -1.30 13.68
C TYR A 335 12.66 0.11 13.73
N VAL A 336 12.16 0.98 14.60
CA VAL A 336 12.63 2.38 14.70
C VAL A 336 14.06 2.45 15.26
N ASP A 337 14.39 1.65 16.27
CA ASP A 337 15.75 1.57 16.84
C ASP A 337 16.76 0.96 15.86
N ALA A 338 16.31 0.19 14.87
CA ALA A 338 17.15 -0.30 13.77
C ALA A 338 17.41 0.77 12.68
N GLY A 339 16.70 1.90 12.72
CA GLY A 339 16.89 3.05 11.82
C GLY A 339 15.97 3.07 10.60
N ILE A 340 14.87 2.31 10.61
CA ILE A 340 13.82 2.40 9.57
C ILE A 340 13.01 3.68 9.78
N ASP A 341 12.65 4.37 8.68
CA ASP A 341 11.84 5.58 8.74
C ASP A 341 10.43 5.26 9.29
N PRO A 342 10.00 5.89 10.41
CA PRO A 342 8.63 5.79 10.91
C PRO A 342 7.55 6.06 9.84
N ALA A 343 7.80 6.92 8.85
CA ALA A 343 6.86 7.21 7.75
C ALA A 343 6.57 6.00 6.84
N GLN A 344 7.46 5.00 6.80
CA GLN A 344 7.27 3.74 6.11
C GLN A 344 6.60 2.66 6.99
N LEU A 345 6.32 2.94 8.27
CA LEU A 345 5.72 1.98 9.20
C LEU A 345 4.25 2.31 9.47
N GLY A 346 3.36 1.37 9.18
CA GLY A 346 1.96 1.38 9.62
C GLY A 346 1.76 0.49 10.86
N LEU A 347 0.77 0.81 11.70
CA LEU A 347 0.39 -0.03 12.85
C LEU A 347 -0.88 -0.86 12.56
N GLY A 348 -0.83 -2.17 12.72
CA GLY A 348 -1.97 -3.09 12.60
C GLY A 348 -2.88 -3.09 13.83
N LEU A 349 -4.21 -3.01 13.61
CA LEU A 349 -5.26 -3.05 14.61
C LEU A 349 -6.29 -4.14 14.31
N ALA A 350 -6.97 -4.65 15.35
CA ALA A 350 -7.89 -5.78 15.24
C ALA A 350 -9.37 -5.36 15.16
N MET A 351 -10.05 -5.71 14.08
CA MET A 351 -11.52 -5.65 13.97
C MET A 351 -12.22 -6.88 14.57
N TYR A 352 -11.51 -7.64 15.40
CA TYR A 352 -11.97 -8.85 16.09
C TYR A 352 -11.39 -8.89 17.50
N GLY A 353 -11.82 -9.87 18.28
CA GLY A 353 -11.24 -10.15 19.59
C GLY A 353 -10.91 -11.62 19.78
N ARG A 354 -9.91 -11.86 20.63
CA ARG A 354 -9.54 -13.19 21.14
C ARG A 354 -10.18 -13.45 22.50
N GLY A 355 -10.76 -14.63 22.65
CA GLY A 355 -11.70 -14.93 23.71
C GLY A 355 -11.50 -16.27 24.41
N TRP A 356 -11.73 -16.25 25.72
CA TRP A 356 -11.70 -17.40 26.61
C TRP A 356 -13.06 -17.59 27.30
N THR A 357 -13.34 -18.83 27.74
CA THR A 357 -14.52 -19.18 28.55
C THR A 357 -14.10 -19.72 29.92
N GLY A 358 -15.01 -19.68 30.89
CA GLY A 358 -14.73 -20.06 32.27
C GLY A 358 -13.73 -19.13 32.99
N ALA A 359 -13.55 -17.90 32.49
CA ALA A 359 -12.68 -16.90 33.11
C ALA A 359 -13.24 -16.48 34.48
N SER A 360 -12.42 -16.64 35.52
CA SER A 360 -12.85 -16.48 36.92
C SER A 360 -12.90 -15.04 37.44
N SER A 361 -12.41 -14.08 36.66
CA SER A 361 -12.34 -12.64 36.99
C SER A 361 -12.49 -11.79 35.73
N SER A 362 -12.81 -10.51 35.89
CA SER A 362 -12.72 -9.51 34.83
C SER A 362 -11.29 -9.02 34.58
N SER A 363 -10.37 -9.18 35.54
CA SER A 363 -8.96 -8.81 35.37
C SER A 363 -8.28 -9.68 34.30
N ALA A 364 -7.35 -9.09 33.54
CA ALA A 364 -6.43 -9.83 32.68
C ALA A 364 -5.54 -10.80 33.48
N TRP A 365 -4.86 -11.70 32.78
CA TRP A 365 -3.96 -12.74 33.34
C TRP A 365 -4.63 -13.65 34.39
N GLY A 366 -5.96 -13.73 34.36
CA GLY A 366 -6.76 -14.65 35.16
C GLY A 366 -6.87 -16.05 34.52
N PRO A 367 -7.18 -17.08 35.32
CA PRO A 367 -7.36 -18.42 34.81
C PRO A 367 -8.69 -18.57 34.06
N ALA A 368 -8.64 -19.30 32.95
CA ALA A 368 -9.76 -19.70 32.10
C ALA A 368 -9.77 -21.23 31.87
N THR A 369 -10.79 -21.74 31.15
CA THR A 369 -10.98 -23.18 30.91
C THR A 369 -10.90 -23.61 29.44
N GLY A 370 -10.72 -22.66 28.51
CA GLY A 370 -10.65 -22.91 27.07
C GLY A 370 -11.01 -21.69 26.24
N ALA A 371 -10.93 -21.85 24.92
CA ALA A 371 -11.41 -20.87 23.95
C ALA A 371 -12.92 -20.58 24.14
N ALA A 372 -13.31 -19.31 24.00
CA ALA A 372 -14.71 -18.92 23.96
C ALA A 372 -15.41 -19.45 22.69
N SER A 373 -16.74 -19.54 22.70
CA SER A 373 -17.48 -19.81 21.45
C SER A 373 -17.41 -18.56 20.57
N GLY A 374 -16.67 -18.64 19.47
CA GLY A 374 -16.71 -17.66 18.40
C GLY A 374 -17.77 -17.98 17.36
N GLN A 375 -18.00 -17.04 16.43
CA GLN A 375 -18.99 -17.20 15.36
C GLN A 375 -18.44 -18.02 14.16
N TRP A 376 -17.15 -17.88 13.89
CA TRP A 376 -16.47 -18.50 12.74
C TRP A 376 -15.39 -19.50 13.18
N GLU A 377 -14.66 -19.20 14.24
CA GLU A 377 -13.61 -20.03 14.83
C GLU A 377 -13.69 -19.98 16.36
N ALA A 378 -13.29 -21.05 17.05
CA ALA A 378 -13.27 -21.05 18.51
C ALA A 378 -12.23 -20.05 19.04
N GLY A 379 -12.65 -19.18 19.96
CA GLY A 379 -11.79 -18.16 20.56
C GLY A 379 -11.60 -16.89 19.72
N ILE A 380 -12.28 -16.73 18.57
CA ILE A 380 -12.24 -15.53 17.73
C ILE A 380 -13.66 -15.04 17.45
N ASN A 381 -13.93 -13.74 17.59
CA ASN A 381 -15.22 -13.18 17.22
C ASN A 381 -15.09 -11.73 16.73
N ASP A 382 -16.03 -11.31 15.88
CA ASP A 382 -16.01 -10.00 15.22
C ASP A 382 -16.26 -8.86 16.24
N TYR A 383 -15.65 -7.68 16.04
CA TYR A 383 -15.88 -6.49 16.89
C TYR A 383 -17.38 -6.17 17.03
N ASP A 384 -18.13 -6.28 15.93
CA ASP A 384 -19.58 -6.10 15.87
C ASP A 384 -20.36 -6.96 16.89
N VAL A 385 -19.84 -8.15 17.20
CA VAL A 385 -20.39 -9.04 18.23
C VAL A 385 -19.85 -8.67 19.61
N ILE A 386 -18.52 -8.54 19.73
CA ILE A 386 -17.84 -8.38 21.03
C ILE A 386 -18.24 -7.08 21.73
N LYS A 387 -18.45 -5.96 21.01
CA LYS A 387 -18.85 -4.68 21.61
C LYS A 387 -20.13 -4.74 22.45
N ASN A 388 -20.95 -5.78 22.25
CA ASN A 388 -22.20 -6.03 22.98
C ASN A 388 -22.08 -7.09 24.11
N VAL A 389 -20.92 -7.74 24.29
CA VAL A 389 -20.71 -8.79 25.30
C VAL A 389 -20.49 -8.19 26.69
N GLY A 390 -21.31 -8.57 27.67
CA GLY A 390 -21.07 -8.26 29.09
C GLY A 390 -20.78 -6.79 29.41
N THR A 391 -19.86 -6.55 30.34
CA THR A 391 -19.31 -5.23 30.68
C THR A 391 -18.04 -4.97 29.87
N GLY A 392 -17.85 -3.75 29.40
CA GLY A 392 -16.62 -3.31 28.75
C GLY A 392 -15.64 -2.66 29.72
N TYR A 393 -14.36 -2.85 29.45
CA TYR A 393 -13.24 -2.36 30.23
C TYR A 393 -12.17 -1.81 29.28
N TYR A 394 -11.43 -0.82 29.78
CA TYR A 394 -10.29 -0.22 29.12
C TYR A 394 -9.25 0.09 30.19
N ASP A 395 -7.98 -0.15 29.88
CA ASP A 395 -6.84 0.25 30.69
C ASP A 395 -6.08 1.36 29.96
N ASP A 396 -6.08 2.56 30.54
CA ASP A 396 -5.45 3.75 29.96
C ASP A 396 -3.92 3.61 29.91
N ASP A 397 -3.29 2.93 30.88
CA ASP A 397 -1.83 2.78 30.97
C ASP A 397 -1.31 1.74 29.97
N LEU A 398 -2.12 0.72 29.63
CA LEU A 398 -1.78 -0.33 28.65
C LEU A 398 -2.30 -0.04 27.23
N GLY A 399 -3.18 0.95 27.06
CA GLY A 399 -3.90 1.19 25.80
C GLY A 399 -4.76 -0.01 25.34
N ALA A 400 -5.29 -0.79 26.29
CA ALA A 400 -5.86 -2.12 26.01
C ALA A 400 -7.34 -2.21 26.41
N ALA A 401 -8.18 -2.76 25.52
CA ALA A 401 -9.61 -2.96 25.76
C ALA A 401 -10.02 -4.44 25.87
N TRP A 402 -11.06 -4.70 26.67
CA TRP A 402 -11.64 -6.04 26.79
C TRP A 402 -13.11 -6.02 27.25
N ARG A 403 -13.76 -7.18 27.14
CA ARG A 403 -15.13 -7.44 27.59
C ARG A 403 -15.17 -8.63 28.55
N TYR A 404 -16.04 -8.56 29.56
CA TYR A 404 -16.30 -9.68 30.47
C TYR A 404 -17.78 -9.77 30.87
N ASP A 405 -18.37 -10.96 30.77
CA ASP A 405 -19.80 -11.22 31.09
C ASP A 405 -20.05 -12.05 32.36
N GLY A 406 -18.99 -12.42 33.09
CA GLY A 406 -19.04 -13.36 34.21
C GLY A 406 -18.56 -14.77 33.89
N SER A 407 -18.28 -15.08 32.61
CA SER A 407 -17.68 -16.35 32.19
C SER A 407 -16.77 -16.21 30.97
N SER A 408 -17.20 -15.47 29.95
CA SER A 408 -16.39 -15.17 28.77
C SER A 408 -15.62 -13.87 28.95
N TRP A 409 -14.35 -13.90 28.57
CA TRP A 409 -13.41 -12.77 28.60
C TRP A 409 -12.83 -12.60 27.20
N TRP A 410 -12.88 -11.39 26.64
CA TRP A 410 -12.48 -11.08 25.26
C TRP A 410 -11.56 -9.87 25.19
N SER A 411 -10.31 -10.00 24.74
CA SER A 411 -9.47 -8.85 24.36
C SER A 411 -9.74 -8.49 22.90
N TYR A 412 -9.94 -7.20 22.63
CA TYR A 412 -10.30 -6.65 21.33
C TYR A 412 -9.89 -5.17 21.27
N ASP A 413 -9.86 -4.56 20.09
CA ASP A 413 -9.82 -3.10 19.99
C ASP A 413 -11.22 -2.49 20.09
N ASN A 414 -11.30 -1.31 20.69
CA ASN A 414 -12.51 -0.50 20.77
C ASN A 414 -12.20 0.98 20.48
N ASP A 415 -13.23 1.81 20.44
CA ASP A 415 -13.13 3.24 20.19
C ASP A 415 -12.05 3.95 21.07
N GLN A 416 -11.82 3.50 22.30
CA GLN A 416 -10.80 4.06 23.21
C GLN A 416 -9.38 3.58 22.87
N SER A 417 -9.17 2.27 22.69
CA SER A 417 -7.84 1.75 22.32
C SER A 417 -7.42 2.17 20.92
N VAL A 418 -8.36 2.25 19.97
CA VAL A 418 -8.14 2.84 18.64
C VAL A 418 -7.73 4.30 18.76
N THR A 419 -8.43 5.10 19.58
CA THR A 419 -8.04 6.50 19.81
C THR A 419 -6.62 6.60 20.34
N ALA A 420 -6.25 5.81 21.36
CA ALA A 420 -4.90 5.81 21.93
C ALA A 420 -3.83 5.36 20.91
N LYS A 421 -4.11 4.31 20.12
CA LYS A 421 -3.22 3.85 19.04
C LYS A 421 -3.09 4.87 17.91
N ALA A 422 -4.14 5.63 17.60
CA ALA A 422 -4.09 6.72 16.63
C ALA A 422 -3.25 7.91 17.15
N GLU A 423 -3.36 8.24 18.43
CA GLU A 423 -2.50 9.24 19.05
C GLU A 423 -1.03 8.78 19.11
N TYR A 424 -0.80 7.50 19.37
CA TYR A 424 0.52 6.87 19.31
C TYR A 424 1.15 6.97 17.91
N ILE A 425 0.43 6.54 16.86
CA ILE A 425 0.83 6.67 15.43
C ILE A 425 1.30 8.09 15.15
N ARG A 426 0.49 9.10 15.49
CA ARG A 426 0.84 10.50 15.31
C ARG A 426 2.05 10.94 16.15
N SER A 427 2.20 10.44 17.37
CA SER A 427 3.28 10.84 18.28
C SER A 427 4.65 10.27 17.90
N GLN A 428 4.68 9.07 17.33
CA GLN A 428 5.90 8.39 16.87
C GLN A 428 6.26 8.75 15.42
N GLY A 429 5.42 9.51 14.72
CA GLY A 429 5.59 9.79 13.30
C GLY A 429 5.39 8.56 12.41
N LEU A 430 4.51 7.63 12.81
CA LEU A 430 4.19 6.48 11.97
C LEU A 430 3.40 6.88 10.73
N GLY A 431 3.65 6.19 9.62
CA GLY A 431 3.01 6.40 8.33
C GLY A 431 1.52 6.09 8.29
N GLY A 432 0.94 5.42 9.29
CA GLY A 432 -0.51 5.21 9.39
C GLY A 432 -0.95 3.97 10.15
N ALA A 433 -2.10 3.42 9.77
CA ALA A 433 -2.71 2.24 10.38
C ALA A 433 -3.11 1.18 9.34
N MET A 434 -3.28 -0.06 9.82
CA MET A 434 -3.78 -1.21 9.08
C MET A 434 -4.83 -1.97 9.91
N TRP A 435 -5.78 -2.64 9.25
CA TRP A 435 -6.89 -3.35 9.88
C TRP A 435 -7.05 -4.79 9.40
N TRP A 436 -7.06 -5.75 10.34
CA TRP A 436 -7.49 -7.13 10.11
C TRP A 436 -8.81 -7.44 10.85
N ASP A 437 -9.91 -7.85 10.20
CA ASP A 437 -10.26 -7.70 8.79
C ASP A 437 -11.57 -6.91 8.66
N LEU A 438 -11.78 -6.26 7.51
CA LEU A 438 -12.90 -5.32 7.29
C LEU A 438 -14.30 -5.91 7.54
N SER A 439 -14.46 -7.23 7.54
CA SER A 439 -15.75 -7.87 7.84
C SER A 439 -16.14 -7.87 9.33
N GLY A 440 -15.22 -7.51 10.22
CA GLY A 440 -15.38 -7.46 11.67
C GLY A 440 -16.01 -6.18 12.23
N ASP A 441 -15.86 -5.05 11.52
CA ASP A 441 -16.50 -3.77 11.80
C ASP A 441 -17.26 -3.26 10.56
N ARG A 442 -18.47 -3.79 10.37
CA ARG A 442 -19.26 -3.54 9.15
C ARG A 442 -19.83 -2.12 9.09
N SER A 443 -19.77 -1.40 10.21
CA SER A 443 -20.25 -0.03 10.36
C SER A 443 -19.17 1.04 10.15
N GLY A 444 -17.88 0.69 10.17
CA GLY A 444 -16.80 1.67 10.18
C GLY A 444 -16.69 2.45 11.50
N ALA A 445 -17.05 1.84 12.63
CA ALA A 445 -16.95 2.52 13.93
C ALA A 445 -15.48 2.68 14.37
N LEU A 446 -14.64 1.68 14.11
CA LEU A 446 -13.21 1.69 14.42
C LEU A 446 -12.42 2.51 13.40
N THR A 447 -12.74 2.40 12.10
CA THR A 447 -12.14 3.26 11.06
C THR A 447 -12.49 4.73 11.30
N GLY A 448 -13.74 5.04 11.64
CA GLY A 448 -14.17 6.37 12.03
C GLY A 448 -13.49 6.88 13.30
N ALA A 449 -13.25 6.02 14.31
CA ALA A 449 -12.49 6.39 15.51
C ALA A 449 -11.04 6.78 15.18
N LEU A 450 -10.36 6.02 14.31
CA LEU A 450 -9.03 6.36 13.79
C LEU A 450 -9.05 7.66 12.97
N TRP A 451 -10.02 7.80 12.06
CA TRP A 451 -10.15 8.97 11.19
C TRP A 451 -10.37 10.26 11.98
N ASN A 452 -11.13 10.22 13.07
CA ASN A 452 -11.31 11.38 13.96
C ASN A 452 -9.98 11.91 14.54
N VAL A 453 -8.94 11.08 14.67
CA VAL A 453 -7.63 11.44 15.23
C VAL A 453 -6.58 11.74 14.16
N LEU A 454 -6.55 10.97 13.06
CA LEU A 454 -5.55 11.10 11.98
C LEU A 454 -6.03 11.97 10.82
N GLY A 455 -7.31 11.85 10.44
CA GLY A 455 -7.95 12.63 9.36
C GLY A 455 -8.23 14.10 9.72
N SER A 456 -7.89 14.54 10.94
CA SER A 456 -7.96 15.94 11.33
C SER A 456 -6.79 16.34 12.24
N GLY A 457 -6.27 17.56 12.06
CA GLY A 457 -5.17 18.10 12.86
C GLY A 457 -3.90 18.29 12.05
N THR A 458 -2.75 17.98 12.63
CA THR A 458 -1.45 17.99 11.95
C THR A 458 -1.45 16.91 10.85
N PRO A 459 -0.97 17.21 9.63
CA PRO A 459 -0.73 16.18 8.62
C PRO A 459 0.29 15.15 9.12
N GLY A 460 0.13 13.92 8.66
CA GLY A 460 1.08 12.84 8.86
C GLY A 460 2.33 12.96 7.98
N PRO A 461 3.28 12.03 8.17
CA PRO A 461 4.61 12.10 7.58
C PRO A 461 4.69 11.51 6.16
N VAL A 462 3.61 10.89 5.66
CA VAL A 462 3.59 10.34 4.31
C VAL A 462 3.40 11.50 3.34
N GLU A 463 4.48 11.89 2.67
CA GLU A 463 4.42 12.91 1.63
C GLU A 463 3.53 12.46 0.46
N GLU A 464 2.90 13.42 -0.20
CA GLU A 464 2.16 13.16 -1.44
C GLU A 464 3.19 12.88 -2.54
N ASP A 465 3.18 11.64 -3.07
CA ASP A 465 4.12 11.15 -4.09
C ASP A 465 4.44 12.22 -5.16
N PRO A 466 5.68 12.75 -5.19
CA PRO A 466 6.08 13.71 -6.20
C PRO A 466 6.26 12.97 -7.53
N THR A 467 5.19 12.89 -8.32
CA THR A 467 5.20 12.18 -9.61
C THR A 467 6.08 12.86 -10.66
N ASP A 468 7.40 12.75 -10.53
CA ASP A 468 8.37 12.98 -11.59
C ASP A 468 9.62 12.09 -11.42
N PRO A 469 9.70 10.93 -12.11
CA PRO A 469 10.91 10.10 -12.14
C PRO A 469 12.05 10.72 -12.98
N THR A 470 12.06 12.04 -13.20
CA THR A 470 13.16 12.79 -13.83
C THR A 470 13.91 13.73 -12.87
N ASP A 471 13.71 13.62 -11.56
CA ASP A 471 14.59 14.24 -10.55
C ASP A 471 15.63 13.23 -9.98
N PRO A 472 16.89 13.26 -10.48
CA PRO A 472 18.00 12.48 -9.94
C PRO A 472 18.78 13.23 -8.84
N THR A 473 18.11 13.90 -7.91
CA THR A 473 18.68 14.43 -6.67
C THR A 473 17.73 14.09 -5.50
N ASP A 474 18.11 13.41 -4.43
CA ASP A 474 19.29 13.56 -3.58
C ASP A 474 19.63 12.21 -2.91
N PRO A 475 20.91 11.78 -2.92
CA PRO A 475 21.54 11.59 -1.61
C PRO A 475 23.03 11.97 -1.60
N THR A 476 23.36 13.18 -1.13
CA THR A 476 24.39 13.50 -0.11
C THR A 476 24.79 14.99 -0.12
N ASP A 477 24.14 15.83 0.70
CA ASP A 477 24.82 17.05 1.20
C ASP A 477 25.91 16.64 2.20
N PRO A 478 27.19 16.82 1.82
CA PRO A 478 27.99 17.71 2.65
C PRO A 478 28.92 18.59 1.81
N THR A 479 28.46 19.79 1.46
CA THR A 479 29.30 20.97 1.18
C THR A 479 30.35 20.83 0.05
N ASP A 480 29.96 20.92 -1.23
CA ASP A 480 30.90 21.22 -2.33
C ASP A 480 30.63 22.61 -2.96
N PRO A 481 31.54 23.59 -2.82
CA PRO A 481 31.42 24.91 -3.40
C PRO A 481 32.06 25.03 -4.81
N THR A 482 31.98 24.00 -5.67
CA THR A 482 32.59 24.01 -7.01
C THR A 482 31.86 23.22 -8.13
N ASP A 483 30.72 23.71 -8.62
CA ASP A 483 30.28 23.48 -10.02
C ASP A 483 30.19 24.81 -10.78
N PRO A 484 30.90 25.00 -11.92
CA PRO A 484 30.93 26.26 -12.66
C PRO A 484 29.81 26.37 -13.74
N THR A 485 28.70 25.64 -13.64
CA THR A 485 27.64 25.63 -14.68
C THR A 485 26.33 26.34 -14.35
N ASP A 486 26.08 26.75 -13.11
CA ASP A 486 24.94 27.64 -12.80
C ASP A 486 25.24 29.12 -13.15
N PRO A 487 24.38 29.79 -13.92
CA PRO A 487 24.36 31.25 -13.92
C PRO A 487 23.83 31.74 -12.55
N PRO A 488 24.37 32.82 -11.98
CA PRO A 488 23.95 33.29 -10.67
C PRO A 488 22.48 33.75 -10.68
N ASP A 489 21.75 33.49 -9.59
CA ASP A 489 20.41 34.01 -9.31
C ASP A 489 20.36 35.55 -9.32
N GLU A 490 20.24 36.16 -10.49
CA GLU A 490 19.97 37.59 -10.66
C GLU A 490 18.46 37.87 -10.60
N GLN A 491 17.85 37.64 -9.42
CA GLN A 491 16.44 37.97 -9.17
C GLN A 491 16.05 39.36 -9.72
N CYS A 492 15.14 39.38 -10.70
CA CYS A 492 14.68 40.61 -11.33
C CYS A 492 14.31 41.72 -10.34
N ALA A 493 14.89 42.90 -10.52
CA ALA A 493 14.60 44.07 -9.68
C ALA A 493 13.17 44.62 -9.85
N SER A 494 12.50 44.32 -10.97
CA SER A 494 11.13 44.75 -11.27
C SER A 494 10.08 43.74 -10.82
N ALA A 495 8.93 44.25 -10.35
CA ALA A 495 7.79 43.43 -9.92
C ALA A 495 7.19 42.59 -11.06
N ALA A 496 6.65 41.41 -10.72
CA ALA A 496 6.06 40.49 -11.69
C ALA A 496 4.93 41.14 -12.51
N TRP A 497 4.90 40.84 -13.82
CA TRP A 497 3.84 41.29 -14.71
C TRP A 497 2.48 40.70 -14.32
N SER A 498 1.43 41.52 -14.39
CA SER A 498 0.04 41.12 -14.13
C SER A 498 -0.87 41.55 -15.27
N ALA A 499 -1.60 40.59 -15.84
CA ALA A 499 -2.59 40.83 -16.90
C ALA A 499 -3.67 41.86 -16.52
N SER A 500 -3.95 42.02 -15.23
CA SER A 500 -4.97 42.97 -14.72
C SER A 500 -4.44 44.39 -14.53
N ALA A 501 -3.11 44.58 -14.45
CA ALA A 501 -2.50 45.88 -14.20
C ALA A 501 -2.41 46.74 -15.48
N ILE A 502 -2.51 48.05 -15.30
CA ILE A 502 -2.31 49.03 -16.38
C ILE A 502 -0.87 49.51 -16.35
N TYR A 503 -0.18 49.38 -17.48
CA TYR A 503 1.17 49.87 -17.67
C TYR A 503 1.18 51.05 -18.64
N VAL A 504 2.08 52.00 -18.42
CA VAL A 504 2.32 53.15 -19.31
C VAL A 504 3.77 53.15 -19.79
N GLY A 505 4.05 53.91 -20.84
CA GLY A 505 5.39 53.98 -21.44
C GLY A 505 6.46 54.30 -20.40
N GLY A 506 7.42 53.40 -20.22
CA GLY A 506 8.50 53.47 -19.25
C GLY A 506 8.37 52.55 -18.03
N ASN A 507 7.18 51.98 -17.74
CA ASN A 507 7.02 51.02 -16.64
C ASN A 507 7.80 49.73 -16.92
N THR A 508 8.45 49.17 -15.89
CA THR A 508 9.16 47.89 -15.97
C THR A 508 8.47 46.78 -15.17
N VAL A 509 8.63 45.53 -15.62
CA VAL A 509 8.09 44.30 -14.99
C VAL A 509 9.05 43.13 -15.21
N SER A 510 8.97 42.11 -14.35
CA SER A 510 9.56 40.80 -14.61
C SER A 510 8.53 39.84 -15.22
N HIS A 511 8.94 39.08 -16.23
CA HIS A 511 8.12 38.00 -16.81
C HIS A 511 9.00 36.97 -17.54
N ALA A 512 8.83 35.70 -17.19
CA ALA A 512 9.50 34.56 -17.83
C ALA A 512 11.03 34.68 -17.92
N GLY A 513 11.70 35.02 -16.80
CA GLY A 513 13.16 35.09 -16.73
C GLY A 513 13.78 36.33 -17.42
N HIS A 514 13.00 37.39 -17.60
CA HIS A 514 13.41 38.62 -18.29
C HIS A 514 12.78 39.87 -17.66
N GLU A 515 13.50 41.01 -17.73
CA GLU A 515 12.96 42.33 -17.42
C GLU A 515 12.40 43.00 -18.68
N TRP A 516 11.18 43.54 -18.60
CA TRP A 516 10.47 44.11 -19.74
C TRP A 516 10.03 45.55 -19.45
N ARG A 517 10.20 46.44 -20.43
CA ARG A 517 9.69 47.83 -20.38
C ARG A 517 8.51 48.04 -21.32
N ALA A 518 7.42 48.60 -20.81
CA ALA A 518 6.29 49.01 -21.64
C ALA A 518 6.72 50.20 -22.54
N LYS A 519 6.53 50.08 -23.85
CA LYS A 519 6.84 51.15 -24.83
C LYS A 519 5.74 52.23 -24.87
N TRP A 520 4.50 51.86 -24.57
CA TRP A 520 3.33 52.74 -24.49
C TRP A 520 2.28 52.15 -23.53
N TRP A 521 1.05 52.68 -23.54
CA TRP A 521 -0.04 52.20 -22.68
C TRP A 521 -0.45 50.76 -23.04
N THR A 522 -0.57 49.88 -22.06
CA THR A 522 -1.08 48.51 -22.24
C THR A 522 -1.76 47.98 -20.97
N GLN A 523 -2.68 47.02 -21.14
CA GLN A 523 -3.28 46.19 -20.10
C GLN A 523 -3.61 44.83 -20.72
N GLY A 524 -3.19 43.73 -20.06
CA GLY A 524 -3.48 42.37 -20.52
C GLY A 524 -2.62 41.82 -21.66
N GLU A 525 -1.77 42.62 -22.31
CA GLU A 525 -0.82 42.11 -23.31
C GLU A 525 0.44 41.56 -22.63
N THR A 526 0.70 40.26 -22.80
CA THR A 526 1.82 39.56 -22.15
C THR A 526 3.17 39.91 -22.79
N PRO A 527 4.24 40.19 -22.00
CA PRO A 527 5.59 40.36 -22.52
C PRO A 527 6.10 39.16 -23.34
N GLY A 528 7.08 39.37 -24.21
CA GLY A 528 7.63 38.33 -25.10
C GLY A 528 6.77 37.87 -26.28
N THR A 529 5.44 38.02 -26.22
CA THR A 529 4.52 37.40 -27.21
C THR A 529 4.50 38.02 -28.61
N THR A 530 5.01 39.24 -28.79
CA THR A 530 4.82 40.05 -30.01
C THR A 530 6.12 40.58 -30.64
N GLY A 531 7.28 40.14 -30.12
CA GLY A 531 8.61 40.48 -30.67
C GLY A 531 8.95 41.98 -30.63
N GLU A 532 9.89 42.41 -31.49
CA GLU A 532 10.40 43.80 -31.52
C GLU A 532 9.30 44.85 -31.77
N TRP A 533 8.23 44.47 -32.48
CA TRP A 533 7.06 45.32 -32.80
C TRP A 533 6.00 45.34 -31.70
N GLY A 534 6.15 44.51 -30.66
CA GLY A 534 5.25 44.40 -29.52
C GLY A 534 5.27 45.59 -28.58
N VAL A 535 4.30 45.65 -27.66
CA VAL A 535 4.17 46.74 -26.67
C VAL A 535 5.25 46.72 -25.59
N TRP A 536 5.97 45.60 -25.46
CA TRP A 536 7.08 45.41 -24.52
C TRP A 536 8.44 45.46 -25.23
N GLU A 537 9.41 46.10 -24.58
CA GLU A 537 10.84 46.10 -24.90
C GLU A 537 11.52 45.13 -23.93
N ASP A 538 12.21 44.12 -24.45
CA ASP A 538 13.07 43.22 -23.66
C ASP A 538 14.32 44.01 -23.21
N LEU A 539 14.60 43.99 -21.90
CA LEU A 539 15.79 44.64 -21.31
C LEU A 539 16.92 43.65 -21.04
N GLY A 540 16.68 42.34 -21.17
CA GLY A 540 17.60 41.27 -20.85
C GLY A 540 17.05 40.29 -19.83
N ALA A 541 17.78 39.18 -19.66
CA ALA A 541 17.44 38.13 -18.71
C ALA A 541 17.63 38.60 -17.24
N CYS A 542 16.77 38.10 -16.37
CA CYS A 542 16.83 38.11 -14.91
C CYS A 542 15.87 37.05 -14.34
#